data_AF-A0A6N4AM62-F1
#
_entry.id   AF-A0A6N4AM62-F1
#
_cell.length_a   1.000
_cell.length_b   1.000
_cell.length_c   1.000
_cell.angle_alpha   90.00
_cell.angle_beta   90.00
_cell.angle_gamma   90.00
#
_symmetry.space_group_name_H-M   'P 1'
#
loop_
_entity.id
_entity.type
_entity.pdbx_description
1 polymer ?
#
loop_
_entity_poly.entity_id
_entity_poly.type
_entity_poly.pdbx_seq_one_letter_code
_entity_poly.pdbx_strand_id
1 'polypeptide(L)'
;MGYSVKWVVENLGITRDMLRYYEKEKLLSTNESRNPTNKYRDYSDEDIERIWGIKLLIGIGFTAKEIYALMNDPDFDFDTAIAKKVAELERKHDENLIYLEFAKSIKFMGRVPTTSKIGSIKFDDFLEYAHENWNIYDGPRSAPFMQMADTLISKAPQDWSPDDVERILEMFENFDAEGMMHTYALHGYYQVISDMKDLGYDSDTVQRVVKLLHEYLVGHNMEPELDGKITPQFIAKYTAPFFLGGDIALQHERNYGKAGCLFIAQALAYYGGYDIDDL
;
A
#
# COMPACT_ATOMS: atom_id res chain seq x y z
N MET A 1 -6.02 24.14 -40.97
CA MET A 1 -6.09 22.74 -41.44
C MET A 1 -6.80 21.97 -40.32
N GLY A 2 -7.73 21.07 -40.61
CA GLY A 2 -8.56 20.45 -39.56
C GLY A 2 -8.08 19.05 -39.15
N TYR A 3 -8.30 18.67 -37.90
CA TYR A 3 -7.96 17.36 -37.35
C TYR A 3 -9.17 16.42 -37.41
N SER A 4 -8.97 15.23 -37.94
CA SER A 4 -10.05 14.22 -37.95
C SER A 4 -10.36 13.69 -36.55
N VAL A 5 -11.59 13.21 -36.33
CA VAL A 5 -11.97 12.48 -35.11
C VAL A 5 -10.98 11.35 -34.77
N LYS A 6 -10.44 10.65 -35.78
CA LYS A 6 -9.44 9.60 -35.57
C LYS A 6 -8.18 10.16 -34.93
N TRP A 7 -7.65 11.25 -35.50
CA TRP A 7 -6.48 11.93 -34.97
C TRP A 7 -6.70 12.41 -33.54
N VAL A 8 -7.86 13.03 -33.27
CA VAL A 8 -8.23 13.51 -31.93
C VAL A 8 -8.23 12.38 -30.89
N VAL A 9 -8.84 11.24 -31.21
CA VAL A 9 -8.89 10.09 -30.30
C VAL A 9 -7.49 9.52 -30.03
N GLU A 10 -6.69 9.36 -31.08
CA GLU A 10 -5.35 8.75 -31.00
C GLU A 10 -4.33 9.66 -30.29
N ASN A 11 -4.43 10.99 -30.43
CA ASN A 11 -3.42 11.93 -29.93
C ASN A 11 -3.83 12.62 -28.63
N LEU A 12 -5.13 12.80 -28.36
CA LEU A 12 -5.60 13.51 -27.17
C LEU A 12 -6.03 12.58 -26.04
N GLY A 13 -6.08 11.26 -26.30
CA GLY A 13 -6.52 10.26 -25.32
C GLY A 13 -7.95 10.53 -24.83
N ILE A 14 -8.85 10.85 -25.75
CA ILE A 14 -10.28 11.10 -25.52
C ILE A 14 -11.07 10.12 -26.37
N THR A 15 -12.13 9.54 -25.81
CA THR A 15 -12.97 8.60 -26.55
C THR A 15 -13.96 9.35 -27.44
N ARG A 16 -14.46 8.67 -28.48
CA ARG A 16 -15.53 9.22 -29.33
C ARG A 16 -16.78 9.56 -28.52
N ASP A 17 -17.06 8.79 -27.47
CA ASP A 17 -18.20 9.02 -26.59
C ASP A 17 -18.02 10.28 -25.73
N MET A 18 -16.80 10.57 -25.28
CA MET A 18 -16.49 11.83 -24.60
C MET A 18 -16.68 13.04 -25.53
N LEU A 19 -16.24 12.96 -26.79
CA LEU A 19 -16.47 14.05 -27.76
C LEU A 19 -17.96 14.29 -27.99
N ARG A 20 -18.75 13.22 -28.17
CA ARG A 20 -20.23 13.31 -28.29
C ARG A 20 -20.85 13.88 -27.02
N TYR A 21 -20.34 13.50 -25.86
CA TYR A 21 -20.78 14.03 -24.59
C TYR A 21 -20.51 15.53 -24.48
N TYR A 22 -19.32 16.01 -24.86
CA TYR A 22 -18.98 17.44 -24.86
C TYR A 22 -19.85 18.24 -25.83
N GLU A 23 -20.16 17.70 -27.01
CA GLU A 23 -21.10 18.32 -27.95
C GLU A 23 -22.51 18.40 -27.36
N LYS A 24 -22.99 17.31 -26.74
CA LYS A 24 -24.31 17.24 -26.10
C LYS A 24 -24.44 18.24 -24.96
N GLU A 25 -23.41 18.37 -24.13
CA GLU A 25 -23.35 19.33 -23.01
C GLU A 25 -22.98 20.74 -23.48
N LYS A 26 -22.93 20.99 -24.80
CA LYS A 26 -22.61 22.29 -25.43
C LYS A 26 -21.25 22.86 -25.02
N LEU A 27 -20.34 22.00 -24.60
CA LEU A 27 -18.95 22.33 -24.28
C LEU A 27 -18.12 22.50 -25.54
N LEU A 28 -18.48 21.84 -26.64
CA LEU A 28 -17.91 22.08 -27.97
C LEU A 28 -18.95 22.65 -28.90
N SER A 29 -18.51 23.52 -29.81
CA SER A 29 -19.39 24.08 -30.85
C SER A 29 -19.99 22.96 -31.68
N THR A 30 -21.27 23.10 -32.04
CA THR A 30 -21.97 22.24 -33.01
C THR A 30 -21.92 22.80 -34.42
N ASN A 31 -21.24 23.93 -34.65
CA ASN A 31 -21.02 24.46 -36.00
C ASN A 31 -19.96 23.59 -36.68
N GLU A 32 -20.41 22.52 -37.32
CA GLU A 32 -19.57 21.49 -37.92
C GLU A 32 -18.87 22.02 -39.18
N SER A 33 -17.55 22.21 -39.11
CA SER A 33 -16.70 22.09 -40.28
C SER A 33 -16.66 20.61 -40.68
N ARG A 34 -17.48 20.22 -41.66
CA ARG A 34 -17.46 18.86 -42.22
C ARG A 34 -16.47 18.79 -43.36
N ASN A 35 -15.63 17.77 -43.35
CA ASN A 35 -14.73 17.50 -44.47
C ASN A 35 -15.58 17.28 -45.75
N PRO A 36 -15.32 18.01 -46.84
CA PRO A 36 -16.10 17.87 -48.08
C PRO A 36 -16.07 16.45 -48.68
N THR A 37 -15.01 15.68 -48.38
CA THR A 37 -14.73 14.39 -49.00
C THR A 37 -15.34 13.22 -48.23
N ASN A 38 -15.21 13.21 -46.89
CA ASN A 38 -15.66 12.08 -46.06
C ASN A 38 -16.87 12.41 -45.15
N LYS A 39 -17.35 13.67 -45.17
CA LYS A 39 -18.47 14.20 -44.37
C LYS A 39 -18.32 14.09 -42.84
N TYR A 40 -17.17 13.66 -42.33
CA TYR A 40 -16.87 13.66 -40.90
C TYR A 40 -16.47 15.06 -40.44
N ARG A 41 -16.65 15.31 -39.14
CA ARG A 41 -16.20 16.54 -38.49
C ARG A 41 -14.67 16.62 -38.50
N ASP A 42 -14.18 17.77 -38.93
CA ASP A 42 -12.80 18.18 -38.74
C ASP A 42 -12.76 19.24 -37.64
N TYR A 43 -11.92 19.02 -36.63
CA TYR A 43 -11.72 19.94 -35.50
C TYR A 43 -10.66 20.99 -35.88
N SER A 44 -10.91 22.26 -35.57
CA SER A 44 -9.91 23.33 -35.73
C SER A 44 -8.85 23.27 -34.62
N ASP A 45 -7.75 24.02 -34.75
CA ASP A 45 -6.77 24.20 -33.67
C ASP A 45 -7.45 24.71 -32.38
N GLU A 46 -8.40 25.65 -32.51
CA GLU A 46 -9.20 26.17 -31.39
C GLU A 46 -10.08 25.09 -30.74
N ASP A 47 -10.69 24.20 -31.54
CA ASP A 47 -11.43 23.06 -31.01
C ASP A 47 -10.48 22.13 -30.22
N ILE A 48 -9.25 21.91 -30.70
CA ILE A 48 -8.25 21.10 -29.98
C ILE A 48 -7.86 21.73 -28.64
N GLU A 49 -7.54 23.03 -28.62
CA GLU A 49 -7.23 23.76 -27.38
C GLU A 49 -8.39 23.70 -26.38
N ARG A 50 -9.62 23.87 -26.88
CA ARG A 50 -10.84 23.78 -26.07
C ARG A 50 -11.04 22.38 -25.50
N ILE A 51 -10.81 21.34 -26.30
CA ILE A 51 -10.87 19.95 -25.86
C ILE A 51 -9.84 19.67 -24.76
N TRP A 52 -8.61 20.21 -24.87
CA TRP A 52 -7.59 20.11 -23.83
C TRP A 52 -8.03 20.78 -22.52
N GLY A 53 -8.54 22.01 -22.60
CA GLY A 53 -9.03 22.74 -21.43
C GLY A 53 -10.14 21.98 -20.70
N ILE A 54 -11.12 21.47 -21.44
CA ILE A 54 -12.21 20.66 -20.86
C ILE A 54 -11.66 19.41 -20.18
N LYS A 55 -10.74 18.68 -20.84
CA LYS A 55 -10.15 17.45 -20.27
C LYS A 55 -9.38 17.74 -18.98
N LEU A 56 -8.60 18.82 -18.93
CA LEU A 56 -7.87 19.22 -17.74
C LEU A 56 -8.82 19.57 -16.59
N LEU A 57 -9.85 20.39 -16.86
CA LEU A 57 -10.85 20.79 -15.87
C LEU A 57 -11.60 19.58 -15.29
N ILE A 58 -11.98 18.62 -16.13
CA ILE A 58 -12.57 17.35 -15.67
C ILE A 58 -11.58 16.57 -14.82
N GLY A 59 -10.31 16.51 -15.23
CA GLY A 59 -9.24 15.81 -14.50
C GLY A 59 -9.03 16.34 -13.08
N ILE A 60 -9.20 17.66 -12.86
CA ILE A 60 -9.11 18.29 -11.53
C ILE A 60 -10.45 18.31 -10.78
N GLY A 61 -11.52 17.73 -11.33
CA GLY A 61 -12.79 17.52 -10.62
C GLY A 61 -13.93 18.49 -10.95
N PHE A 62 -13.84 19.28 -12.02
CA PHE A 62 -15.00 20.02 -12.53
C PHE A 62 -15.97 19.08 -13.25
N THR A 63 -17.26 19.32 -13.06
CA THR A 63 -18.34 18.70 -13.82
C THR A 63 -18.57 19.42 -15.13
N ALA A 64 -19.15 18.75 -16.13
CA ALA A 64 -19.50 19.38 -17.41
C ALA A 64 -20.39 20.63 -17.23
N LYS A 65 -21.27 20.65 -16.23
CA LYS A 65 -22.12 21.81 -15.91
C LYS A 65 -21.31 22.99 -15.38
N GLU A 66 -20.36 22.75 -14.47
CA GLU A 66 -19.48 23.81 -13.97
C GLU A 66 -18.58 24.34 -15.09
N ILE A 67 -18.08 23.49 -15.98
CA ILE A 67 -17.29 23.93 -17.15
C ILE A 67 -18.17 24.74 -18.10
N TYR A 68 -19.40 24.30 -18.37
CA TYR A 68 -20.32 25.08 -19.21
C TYR A 68 -20.60 26.46 -18.61
N ALA A 69 -20.83 26.55 -17.30
CA ALA A 69 -21.01 27.82 -16.61
C ALA A 69 -19.75 28.70 -16.71
N LEU A 70 -18.57 28.16 -16.41
CA LEU A 70 -17.29 28.85 -16.56
C LEU A 70 -17.09 29.48 -17.95
N MET A 71 -17.57 28.81 -19.00
CA MET A 71 -17.39 29.27 -20.39
C MET A 71 -18.45 30.27 -20.87
N ASN A 72 -19.63 30.32 -20.24
CA ASN A 72 -20.80 31.02 -20.78
C ASN A 72 -21.48 31.97 -19.79
N ASP A 73 -21.14 31.91 -18.50
CA ASP A 73 -21.69 32.77 -17.45
C ASP A 73 -20.64 33.81 -17.03
N PRO A 74 -20.84 35.10 -17.37
CA PRO A 74 -19.93 36.18 -17.02
C PRO A 74 -19.76 36.39 -15.52
N ASP A 75 -20.75 35.97 -14.72
CA ASP A 75 -20.78 36.15 -13.27
C ASP A 75 -20.27 34.89 -12.52
N PHE A 76 -19.73 33.90 -13.23
CA PHE A 76 -19.17 32.70 -12.62
C PHE A 76 -17.94 33.04 -11.77
N ASP A 77 -18.04 32.78 -10.47
CA ASP A 77 -16.94 32.94 -9.52
C ASP A 77 -15.91 31.80 -9.68
N PHE A 78 -15.02 31.97 -10.65
CA PHE A 78 -13.97 31.01 -10.94
C PHE A 78 -13.00 30.84 -9.78
N ASP A 79 -12.63 31.92 -9.09
CA ASP A 79 -11.63 31.90 -8.03
C ASP A 79 -12.10 31.04 -6.84
N THR A 80 -13.36 31.18 -6.44
CA THR A 80 -13.95 30.30 -5.40
C THR A 80 -14.08 28.86 -5.89
N ALA A 81 -14.51 28.65 -7.13
CA ALA A 81 -14.70 27.32 -7.69
C ALA A 81 -13.37 26.55 -7.77
N ILE A 82 -12.31 27.16 -8.29
CA ILE A 82 -10.99 26.53 -8.40
C ILE A 82 -10.36 26.30 -7.04
N ALA A 83 -10.47 27.24 -6.10
CA ALA A 83 -9.97 27.07 -4.72
C ALA A 83 -10.59 25.85 -4.04
N LYS A 84 -11.89 25.62 -4.24
CA LYS A 84 -12.57 24.42 -3.74
C LYS A 84 -12.01 23.13 -4.36
N LYS A 85 -11.76 23.11 -5.68
CA LYS A 85 -11.18 21.92 -6.34
C LYS A 85 -9.75 21.64 -5.89
N VAL A 86 -8.95 22.69 -5.67
CA VAL A 86 -7.59 22.55 -5.10
C VAL A 86 -7.66 21.90 -3.73
N ALA A 87 -8.48 22.42 -2.80
CA ALA A 87 -8.62 21.84 -1.46
C ALA A 87 -9.14 20.38 -1.50
N GLU A 88 -10.06 20.05 -2.42
CA GLU A 88 -10.53 18.67 -2.61
C GLU A 88 -9.43 17.74 -3.13
N LEU A 89 -8.56 18.22 -4.02
CA LEU A 89 -7.43 17.45 -4.55
C LEU A 89 -6.33 17.26 -3.51
N GLU A 90 -6.00 18.29 -2.73
CA GLU A 90 -5.06 18.20 -1.62
C GLU A 90 -5.54 17.17 -0.59
N ARG A 91 -6.82 17.24 -0.18
CA ARG A 91 -7.40 16.24 0.73
C ARG A 91 -7.31 14.81 0.17
N LYS A 92 -7.60 14.62 -1.12
CA LYS A 92 -7.49 13.30 -1.78
C LYS A 92 -6.05 12.83 -1.89
N HIS A 93 -5.11 13.74 -2.11
CA HIS A 93 -3.69 13.44 -2.16
C HIS A 93 -3.23 12.91 -0.80
N ASP A 94 -3.56 13.60 0.29
CA ASP A 94 -3.18 13.21 1.64
C ASP A 94 -3.84 11.87 2.04
N GLU A 95 -5.11 11.69 1.68
CA GLU A 95 -5.82 10.42 1.87
C GLU A 95 -5.15 9.27 1.08
N ASN A 96 -4.73 9.51 -0.16
CA ASN A 96 -4.02 8.52 -0.96
C ASN A 96 -2.63 8.18 -0.39
N LEU A 97 -1.93 9.14 0.22
CA LEU A 97 -0.65 8.88 0.90
C LEU A 97 -0.85 7.93 2.08
N ILE A 98 -1.88 8.17 2.91
CA ILE A 98 -2.24 7.28 4.02
C ILE A 98 -2.53 5.86 3.51
N TYR A 99 -3.34 5.72 2.44
CA TYR A 99 -3.63 4.41 1.86
C TYR A 99 -2.41 3.73 1.25
N LEU A 100 -1.48 4.49 0.65
CA LEU A 100 -0.23 3.95 0.13
C LEU A 100 0.64 3.37 1.26
N GLU A 101 0.71 4.06 2.40
CA GLU A 101 1.45 3.60 3.59
C GLU A 101 0.82 2.35 4.19
N PHE A 102 -0.52 2.27 4.24
CA PHE A 102 -1.21 1.03 4.59
C PHE A 102 -0.91 -0.09 3.60
N ALA A 103 -1.00 0.16 2.30
CA ALA A 103 -0.74 -0.86 1.28
C ALA A 103 0.67 -1.44 1.40
N LYS A 104 1.67 -0.58 1.65
CA LYS A 104 3.05 -0.99 1.90
C LYS A 104 3.18 -1.82 3.19
N SER A 105 2.54 -1.38 4.28
CA SER A 105 2.57 -2.08 5.57
C SER A 105 1.86 -3.45 5.48
N ILE A 106 0.75 -3.55 4.73
CA ILE A 106 0.03 -4.78 4.43
C ILE A 106 0.88 -5.72 3.58
N LYS A 107 1.49 -5.22 2.50
CA LYS A 107 2.42 -6.00 1.67
C LYS A 107 3.53 -6.60 2.54
N PHE A 108 4.06 -5.81 3.47
CA PHE A 108 5.17 -6.26 4.30
C PHE A 108 4.76 -7.29 5.35
N MET A 109 3.74 -6.96 6.16
CA MET A 109 3.31 -7.82 7.27
C MET A 109 2.41 -8.98 6.84
N GLY A 110 1.87 -8.96 5.62
CA GLY A 110 0.97 -9.99 5.10
C GLY A 110 -0.44 -9.96 5.69
N ARG A 111 -0.82 -8.90 6.39
CA ARG A 111 -2.10 -8.81 7.12
C ARG A 111 -2.66 -7.39 7.09
N VAL A 112 -3.94 -7.22 7.42
CA VAL A 112 -4.57 -5.89 7.50
C VAL A 112 -4.58 -5.37 8.95
N PRO A 113 -4.56 -4.04 9.17
CA PRO A 113 -4.74 -3.48 10.50
C PRO A 113 -6.11 -3.86 11.08
N THR A 114 -6.15 -4.11 12.38
CA THR A 114 -7.37 -4.46 13.12
C THR A 114 -7.59 -3.52 14.29
N THR A 115 -8.84 -3.39 14.75
CA THR A 115 -9.17 -2.62 15.95
C THR A 115 -10.08 -3.42 16.88
N SER A 116 -9.92 -3.25 18.20
CA SER A 116 -10.83 -3.79 19.20
C SER A 116 -12.06 -2.89 19.44
N LYS A 117 -12.11 -1.71 18.81
CA LYS A 117 -13.17 -0.69 18.97
C LYS A 117 -14.27 -0.79 17.90
N ILE A 118 -14.54 -1.99 17.38
CA ILE A 118 -15.56 -2.18 16.33
C ILE A 118 -16.94 -1.74 16.87
N GLY A 119 -17.62 -0.87 16.12
CA GLY A 119 -18.94 -0.34 16.47
C GLY A 119 -18.92 0.88 17.40
N SER A 120 -17.76 1.29 17.92
CA SER A 120 -17.62 2.49 18.76
C SER A 120 -16.86 3.65 18.10
N ILE A 121 -16.28 3.42 16.92
CA ILE A 121 -15.59 4.43 16.12
C ILE A 121 -16.08 4.39 14.66
N LYS A 122 -15.97 5.53 13.95
CA LYS A 122 -16.19 5.57 12.50
C LYS A 122 -14.96 5.08 11.76
N PHE A 123 -15.11 4.87 10.45
CA PHE A 123 -13.98 4.45 9.61
C PHE A 123 -12.87 5.50 9.55
N ASP A 124 -13.20 6.79 9.51
CA ASP A 124 -12.20 7.86 9.52
C ASP A 124 -11.37 7.84 10.82
N ASP A 125 -12.03 7.67 11.98
CA ASP A 125 -11.36 7.52 13.27
C ASP A 125 -10.47 6.26 13.32
N PHE A 126 -10.89 5.19 12.62
CA PHE A 126 -10.09 3.97 12.49
C PHE A 126 -8.84 4.21 11.61
N LEU A 127 -8.98 4.94 10.50
CA LEU A 127 -7.85 5.24 9.62
C LEU A 127 -6.79 6.07 10.36
N GLU A 128 -7.20 7.09 11.10
CA GLU A 128 -6.28 7.90 11.92
C GLU A 128 -5.56 7.03 12.96
N TYR A 129 -6.32 6.26 13.76
CA TYR A 129 -5.74 5.33 14.73
C TYR A 129 -4.77 4.32 14.09
N ALA A 130 -5.19 3.66 13.00
CA ALA A 130 -4.36 2.66 12.35
C ALA A 130 -3.13 3.29 11.70
N HIS A 131 -3.22 4.52 11.20
CA HIS A 131 -2.08 5.23 10.62
C HIS A 131 -1.03 5.53 11.70
N GLU A 132 -1.45 6.08 12.83
CA GLU A 132 -0.55 6.37 13.95
C GLU A 132 0.10 5.12 14.56
N ASN A 133 -0.64 4.02 14.67
CA ASN A 133 -0.24 2.85 15.46
C ASN A 133 0.28 1.67 14.62
N TRP A 134 0.14 1.73 13.29
CA TRP A 134 0.44 0.62 12.40
C TRP A 134 1.33 1.01 11.21
N ASN A 135 1.60 2.31 11.01
CA ASN A 135 2.52 2.77 9.98
C ASN A 135 3.97 2.43 10.34
N ILE A 136 4.43 1.30 9.81
CA ILE A 136 5.81 0.84 9.98
C ILE A 136 6.78 1.46 8.96
N TYR A 137 6.29 2.27 8.02
CA TYR A 137 7.10 2.82 6.93
C TYR A 137 7.76 4.16 7.28
N ASP A 138 7.20 4.90 8.24
CA ASP A 138 7.69 6.22 8.67
C ASP A 138 8.15 6.23 10.14
N GLY A 139 8.08 5.08 10.81
CA GLY A 139 8.56 4.93 12.19
C GLY A 139 10.09 4.99 12.26
N PRO A 140 10.70 5.73 13.22
CA PRO A 140 12.17 5.88 13.32
C PRO A 140 12.92 4.54 13.43
N ARG A 141 12.29 3.52 14.01
CA ARG A 141 12.85 2.18 14.18
C ARG A 141 12.50 1.23 13.05
N SER A 142 11.32 1.32 12.48
CA SER A 142 10.80 0.36 11.48
C SER A 142 11.10 0.78 10.03
N ALA A 143 11.13 2.08 9.73
CA ALA A 143 11.36 2.59 8.38
C ALA A 143 12.67 2.09 7.74
N PRO A 144 13.82 2.03 8.45
CA PRO A 144 15.01 1.42 7.91
C PRO A 144 14.78 -0.06 7.55
N PHE A 145 14.27 -0.89 8.47
CA PHE A 145 14.02 -2.30 8.20
C PHE A 145 13.15 -2.52 6.94
N MET A 146 12.14 -1.68 6.73
CA MET A 146 11.25 -1.74 5.56
C MET A 146 11.99 -1.50 4.24
N GLN A 147 12.87 -0.50 4.19
CA GLN A 147 13.66 -0.19 3.00
C GLN A 147 14.68 -1.30 2.69
N MET A 148 15.20 -1.96 3.73
CA MET A 148 16.14 -3.08 3.61
C MET A 148 15.41 -4.30 3.05
N ALA A 149 14.26 -4.63 3.61
CA ALA A 149 13.47 -5.78 3.19
C ALA A 149 13.09 -5.69 1.71
N ASP A 150 12.65 -4.53 1.22
CA ASP A 150 12.29 -4.40 -0.20
C ASP A 150 13.48 -4.67 -1.13
N THR A 151 14.68 -4.17 -0.79
CA THR A 151 15.92 -4.44 -1.56
C THR A 151 16.34 -5.90 -1.48
N LEU A 152 16.37 -6.46 -0.27
CA LEU A 152 16.75 -7.86 -0.03
C LEU A 152 15.77 -8.82 -0.69
N ILE A 153 14.48 -8.49 -0.73
CA ILE A 153 13.44 -9.38 -1.27
C ILE A 153 13.35 -9.25 -2.78
N SER A 154 13.48 -8.05 -3.34
CA SER A 154 13.34 -7.83 -4.79
C SER A 154 14.52 -8.34 -5.61
N LYS A 155 15.73 -8.41 -5.05
CA LYS A 155 16.95 -8.84 -5.76
C LYS A 155 17.74 -9.87 -4.97
N ALA A 156 18.31 -10.86 -5.66
CA ALA A 156 19.25 -11.78 -5.04
C ALA A 156 20.61 -11.09 -4.80
N PRO A 157 21.42 -11.53 -3.81
CA PRO A 157 22.67 -10.85 -3.44
C PRO A 157 23.66 -10.63 -4.60
N GLN A 158 23.68 -11.53 -5.58
CA GLN A 158 24.51 -11.43 -6.76
C GLN A 158 24.06 -10.34 -7.76
N ASP A 159 22.82 -9.87 -7.65
CA ASP A 159 22.21 -8.88 -8.55
C ASP A 159 22.19 -7.48 -7.93
N TRP A 160 22.80 -7.29 -6.76
CA TRP A 160 22.88 -5.99 -6.09
C TRP A 160 23.83 -5.04 -6.81
N SER A 161 23.35 -3.83 -7.09
CA SER A 161 24.16 -2.72 -7.57
C SER A 161 24.99 -2.12 -6.43
N PRO A 162 26.04 -1.34 -6.72
CA PRO A 162 26.78 -0.60 -5.69
C PRO A 162 25.86 0.27 -4.81
N ASP A 163 24.86 0.92 -5.39
CA ASP A 163 23.88 1.74 -4.67
C ASP A 163 23.01 0.90 -3.72
N ASP A 164 22.65 -0.33 -4.12
CA ASP A 164 21.92 -1.26 -3.24
C ASP A 164 22.78 -1.66 -2.03
N VAL A 165 24.09 -1.88 -2.26
CA VAL A 165 25.05 -2.24 -1.21
C VAL A 165 25.31 -1.07 -0.25
N GLU A 166 25.52 0.14 -0.78
CA GLU A 166 25.71 1.35 0.02
C GLU A 166 24.50 1.60 0.92
N ARG A 167 23.28 1.50 0.36
CA ARG A 167 22.05 1.61 1.13
C ARG A 167 21.98 0.57 2.25
N ILE A 168 22.31 -0.70 1.98
CA ILE A 168 22.33 -1.74 3.02
C ILE A 168 23.34 -1.40 4.13
N LEU A 169 24.53 -0.91 3.78
CA LEU A 169 25.59 -0.56 4.73
C LEU A 169 25.21 0.63 5.62
N GLU A 170 24.72 1.73 5.04
CA GLU A 170 24.20 2.90 5.79
C GLU A 170 23.13 2.50 6.81
N MET A 171 22.38 1.44 6.52
CA MET A 171 21.32 0.95 7.39
C MET A 171 21.84 0.06 8.52
N PHE A 172 22.85 -0.77 8.27
CA PHE A 172 23.55 -1.50 9.33
C PHE A 172 24.21 -0.56 10.33
N GLU A 173 24.68 0.61 9.88
CA GLU A 173 25.21 1.65 10.77
C GLU A 173 24.15 2.23 11.71
N ASN A 174 22.87 2.20 11.32
CA ASN A 174 21.74 2.69 12.10
C ASN A 174 21.02 1.61 12.92
N PHE A 175 21.48 0.36 12.85
CA PHE A 175 20.97 -0.74 13.67
C PHE A 175 21.69 -0.77 15.01
N ASP A 176 20.96 -0.64 16.11
CA ASP A 176 21.57 -0.83 17.42
C ASP A 176 21.93 -2.32 17.65
N ALA A 177 22.91 -2.54 18.53
CA ALA A 177 23.38 -3.89 18.84
C ALA A 177 22.27 -4.76 19.45
N GLU A 178 21.34 -4.15 20.18
CA GLU A 178 20.23 -4.83 20.83
C GLU A 178 19.23 -5.39 19.81
N GLY A 179 18.81 -4.59 18.82
CA GLY A 179 17.94 -5.02 17.73
C GLY A 179 18.56 -6.09 16.83
N MET A 180 19.88 -6.02 16.59
CA MET A 180 20.61 -7.10 15.90
C MET A 180 20.56 -8.40 16.71
N MET A 181 20.92 -8.36 17.99
CA MET A 181 20.87 -9.54 18.87
C MET A 181 19.46 -10.12 18.94
N HIS A 182 18.44 -9.26 19.03
CA HIS A 182 17.04 -9.67 19.00
C HIS A 182 16.70 -10.45 17.73
N THR A 183 17.06 -9.90 16.57
CA THR A 183 16.80 -10.54 15.27
C THR A 183 17.48 -11.92 15.16
N TYR A 184 18.75 -12.03 15.58
CA TYR A 184 19.48 -13.31 15.56
C TYR A 184 18.88 -14.33 16.54
N ALA A 185 18.46 -13.90 17.73
CA ALA A 185 17.84 -14.77 18.71
C ALA A 185 16.51 -15.35 18.17
N LEU A 186 15.65 -14.52 17.60
CA LEU A 186 14.41 -14.96 16.95
C LEU A 186 14.71 -15.97 15.84
N HIS A 187 15.66 -15.65 14.95
CA HIS A 187 16.07 -16.56 13.88
C HIS A 187 16.51 -17.93 14.42
N GLY A 188 17.28 -17.95 15.51
CA GLY A 188 17.72 -19.19 16.18
C GLY A 188 16.55 -20.03 16.69
N TYR A 189 15.58 -19.42 17.37
CA TYR A 189 14.38 -20.14 17.83
C TYR A 189 13.57 -20.72 16.67
N TYR A 190 13.34 -19.91 15.63
CA TYR A 190 12.60 -20.36 14.45
C TYR A 190 13.31 -21.51 13.72
N GLN A 191 14.63 -21.45 13.59
CA GLN A 191 15.43 -22.52 13.00
C GLN A 191 15.26 -23.83 13.78
N VAL A 192 15.41 -23.78 15.12
CA VAL A 192 15.23 -24.96 15.98
C VAL A 192 13.83 -25.53 15.84
N ILE A 193 12.78 -24.69 15.86
CA ILE A 193 11.40 -25.15 15.67
C ILE A 193 11.25 -25.81 14.30
N SER A 194 11.80 -25.20 13.24
CA SER A 194 11.72 -25.74 11.88
C SER A 194 12.39 -27.11 11.73
N ASP A 195 13.55 -27.29 12.36
CA ASP A 195 14.33 -28.52 12.32
C ASP A 195 13.64 -29.68 13.06
N MET A 196 12.66 -29.37 13.92
CA MET A 196 11.88 -30.35 14.68
C MET A 196 10.63 -30.85 13.94
N LYS A 197 10.48 -30.55 12.65
CA LYS A 197 9.30 -30.93 11.84
C LYS A 197 8.90 -32.41 11.87
N ASP A 198 9.85 -33.30 12.16
CA ASP A 198 9.60 -34.75 12.26
C ASP A 198 8.90 -35.16 13.57
N LEU A 199 8.81 -34.28 14.58
CA LEU A 199 8.25 -34.57 15.91
C LEU A 199 6.76 -34.23 16.07
N GLY A 200 6.17 -33.51 15.11
CA GLY A 200 4.82 -32.93 15.24
C GLY A 200 4.84 -31.57 15.94
N TYR A 201 4.09 -30.60 15.40
CA TYR A 201 4.10 -29.20 15.87
C TYR A 201 3.51 -29.03 17.28
N ASP A 202 2.64 -29.95 17.69
CA ASP A 202 1.92 -30.02 18.96
C ASP A 202 2.66 -30.82 20.03
N SER A 203 3.80 -31.43 19.69
CA SER A 203 4.59 -32.23 20.62
C SER A 203 5.12 -31.39 21.79
N ASP A 204 5.22 -32.02 22.97
CA ASP A 204 5.77 -31.38 24.19
C ASP A 204 7.15 -30.76 23.96
N THR A 205 7.96 -31.38 23.09
CA THR A 205 9.32 -30.91 22.80
C THR A 205 9.28 -29.62 21.98
N VAL A 206 8.48 -29.58 20.89
CA VAL A 206 8.32 -28.37 20.06
C VAL A 206 7.70 -27.25 20.90
N GLN A 207 6.65 -27.54 21.65
CA GLN A 207 5.94 -26.56 22.46
C GLN A 207 6.80 -26.00 23.61
N ARG A 208 7.77 -26.76 24.11
CA ARG A 208 8.77 -26.23 25.05
C ARG A 208 9.67 -25.18 24.40
N VAL A 209 10.09 -25.36 23.14
CA VAL A 209 10.88 -24.36 22.41
C VAL A 209 10.04 -23.12 22.10
N VAL A 210 8.78 -23.30 21.68
CA VAL A 210 7.84 -22.18 21.47
C VAL A 210 7.64 -21.37 22.75
N LYS A 211 7.52 -22.03 23.90
CA LYS A 211 7.44 -21.36 25.20
C LYS A 211 8.70 -20.54 25.51
N LEU A 212 9.90 -21.07 25.24
CA LEU A 212 11.16 -20.32 25.44
C LEU A 212 11.25 -19.09 24.53
N LEU A 213 10.82 -19.21 23.28
CA LEU A 213 10.68 -18.08 22.36
C LEU A 213 9.73 -17.02 22.93
N HIS A 214 8.57 -17.43 23.45
CA HIS A 214 7.62 -16.51 24.07
C HIS A 214 8.22 -15.81 25.31
N GLU A 215 8.87 -16.54 26.20
CA GLU A 215 9.57 -15.96 27.36
C GLU A 215 10.66 -14.97 26.94
N TYR A 216 11.39 -15.27 25.87
CA TYR A 216 12.37 -14.37 25.29
C TYR A 216 11.74 -13.06 24.80
N LEU A 217 10.65 -13.15 24.02
CA LEU A 217 9.92 -11.99 23.51
C LEU A 217 9.37 -11.10 24.64
N VAL A 218 8.88 -11.70 25.73
CA VAL A 218 8.42 -10.96 26.92
C VAL A 218 9.59 -10.28 27.63
N GLY A 219 10.71 -10.98 27.82
CA GLY A 219 11.88 -10.46 28.55
C GLY A 219 12.70 -9.42 27.79
N HIS A 220 12.57 -9.38 26.46
CA HIS A 220 13.32 -8.48 25.56
C HIS A 220 12.35 -7.67 24.70
N ASN A 221 11.23 -7.24 25.29
CA ASN A 221 10.26 -6.41 24.60
C ASN A 221 10.88 -5.05 24.28
N MET A 222 11.01 -4.72 23.00
CA MET A 222 11.53 -3.43 22.53
C MET A 222 10.42 -2.37 22.38
N GLU A 223 9.15 -2.75 22.51
CA GLU A 223 8.00 -1.86 22.31
C GLU A 223 7.23 -1.65 23.62
N PRO A 224 7.45 -0.54 24.35
CA PRO A 224 6.84 -0.31 25.68
C PRO A 224 5.31 -0.46 25.69
N GLU A 225 4.66 -0.18 24.56
CA GLU A 225 3.21 -0.30 24.39
C GLU A 225 2.71 -1.75 24.48
N LEU A 226 3.58 -2.74 24.27
CA LEU A 226 3.30 -4.17 24.34
C LEU A 226 3.59 -4.78 25.72
N ASP A 227 4.04 -4.00 26.70
CA ASP A 227 4.33 -4.50 28.05
C ASP A 227 3.11 -5.20 28.66
N GLY A 228 3.30 -6.45 29.07
CA GLY A 228 2.24 -7.31 29.62
C GLY A 228 1.18 -7.77 28.61
N LYS A 229 1.32 -7.45 27.32
CA LYS A 229 0.36 -7.83 26.26
C LYS A 229 0.84 -9.00 25.39
N ILE A 230 2.13 -9.32 25.41
CA ILE A 230 2.71 -10.48 24.71
C ILE A 230 2.29 -11.75 25.46
N THR A 231 1.18 -12.34 25.03
CA THR A 231 0.57 -13.56 25.57
C THR A 231 0.68 -14.70 24.54
N PRO A 232 0.40 -15.98 24.89
CA PRO A 232 0.34 -17.05 23.90
C PRO A 232 -0.62 -16.74 22.73
N GLN A 233 -1.77 -16.12 23.02
CA GLN A 233 -2.72 -15.68 22.01
C GLN A 233 -2.17 -14.55 21.13
N PHE A 234 -1.33 -13.67 21.69
CA PHE A 234 -0.61 -12.67 20.92
C PHE A 234 0.37 -13.34 19.95
N ILE A 235 1.16 -14.31 20.41
CA ILE A 235 2.11 -15.04 19.56
C ILE A 235 1.39 -15.70 18.38
N ALA A 236 0.28 -16.40 18.65
CA ALA A 236 -0.53 -17.00 17.58
C ALA A 236 -1.05 -15.96 16.59
N LYS A 237 -1.65 -14.86 17.05
CA LYS A 237 -2.31 -13.87 16.17
C LYS A 237 -1.38 -12.87 15.49
N TYR A 238 -0.21 -12.62 16.05
CA TYR A 238 0.65 -11.52 15.63
C TYR A 238 2.04 -11.97 15.20
N THR A 239 2.49 -13.16 15.60
CA THR A 239 3.80 -13.72 15.20
C THR A 239 3.67 -14.85 14.19
N ALA A 240 2.70 -15.76 14.35
CA ALA A 240 2.51 -16.86 13.39
C ALA A 240 2.25 -16.39 11.93
N PRO A 241 1.47 -15.31 11.68
CA PRO A 241 1.21 -14.85 10.31
C PRO A 241 2.46 -14.39 9.55
N PHE A 242 3.55 -14.03 10.24
CA PHE A 242 4.82 -13.66 9.62
C PHE A 242 5.44 -14.78 8.78
N PHE A 243 4.96 -16.02 8.92
CA PHE A 243 5.41 -17.18 8.15
C PHE A 243 4.45 -17.58 7.03
N LEU A 244 3.30 -16.91 6.92
CA LEU A 244 2.22 -17.29 6.00
C LEU A 244 2.04 -16.31 4.84
N GLY A 245 2.29 -15.01 5.06
CA GLY A 245 2.06 -13.99 4.05
C GLY A 245 2.93 -12.75 4.20
N GLY A 246 3.01 -12.00 3.10
CA GLY A 246 3.78 -10.75 3.03
C GLY A 246 5.28 -10.94 2.83
N ASP A 247 5.97 -9.82 2.74
CA ASP A 247 7.42 -9.75 2.49
C ASP A 247 8.22 -10.46 3.62
N ILE A 248 7.78 -10.39 4.88
CA ILE A 248 8.42 -11.13 5.99
C ILE A 248 8.38 -12.65 5.74
N ALA A 249 7.22 -13.18 5.31
CA ALA A 249 7.09 -14.60 5.02
C ALA A 249 7.99 -15.03 3.86
N LEU A 250 8.11 -14.19 2.82
CA LEU A 250 9.05 -14.44 1.71
C LEU A 250 10.51 -14.52 2.20
N GLN A 251 10.89 -13.69 3.15
CA GLN A 251 12.23 -13.75 3.76
C GLN A 251 12.41 -15.02 4.60
N HIS A 252 11.41 -15.39 5.41
CA HIS A 252 11.44 -16.63 6.18
C HIS A 252 11.46 -17.88 5.29
N GLU A 253 10.73 -17.89 4.16
CA GLU A 253 10.76 -19.00 3.20
C GLU A 253 12.16 -19.25 2.62
N ARG A 254 12.98 -18.21 2.46
CA ARG A 254 14.38 -18.37 2.02
C ARG A 254 15.24 -19.07 3.07
N ASN A 255 14.92 -18.89 4.35
CA ASN A 255 15.69 -19.46 5.45
C ASN A 255 15.23 -20.88 5.82
N TYR A 256 13.91 -21.11 5.85
CA TYR A 256 13.32 -22.33 6.40
C TYR A 256 12.59 -23.19 5.35
N GLY A 257 12.41 -22.67 4.14
CA GLY A 257 11.54 -23.27 3.12
C GLY A 257 10.06 -23.19 3.49
N LYS A 258 9.19 -23.45 2.50
CA LYS A 258 7.73 -23.40 2.67
C LYS A 258 7.21 -24.33 3.76
N ALA A 259 7.69 -25.57 3.77
CA ALA A 259 7.28 -26.56 4.77
C ALA A 259 7.73 -26.17 6.18
N GLY A 260 8.94 -25.60 6.31
CA GLY A 260 9.45 -25.11 7.59
C GLY A 260 8.66 -23.92 8.11
N CYS A 261 8.32 -22.96 7.24
CA CYS A 261 7.50 -21.81 7.60
C CYS A 261 6.10 -22.24 8.07
N LEU A 262 5.44 -23.14 7.33
CA LEU A 262 4.14 -23.67 7.73
C LEU A 262 4.22 -24.38 9.09
N PHE A 263 5.25 -25.20 9.32
CA PHE A 263 5.44 -25.90 10.58
C PHE A 263 5.65 -24.95 11.76
N ILE A 264 6.48 -23.91 11.59
CA ILE A 264 6.65 -22.87 12.60
C ILE A 264 5.32 -22.19 12.90
N ALA A 265 4.59 -21.77 11.87
CA ALA A 265 3.31 -21.10 12.02
C ALA A 265 2.29 -21.95 12.80
N GLN A 266 2.18 -23.24 12.47
CA GLN A 266 1.34 -24.21 13.17
C GLN A 266 1.74 -24.37 14.65
N ALA A 267 3.03 -24.47 14.94
CA ALA A 267 3.52 -24.59 16.32
C ALA A 267 3.18 -23.34 17.15
N LEU A 268 3.32 -22.15 16.56
CA LEU A 268 2.97 -20.87 17.19
C LEU A 268 1.45 -20.71 17.38
N ALA A 269 0.64 -21.12 16.40
CA ALA A 269 -0.81 -21.10 16.47
C ALA A 269 -1.34 -22.01 17.58
N TYR A 270 -0.86 -23.26 17.60
CA TYR A 270 -1.22 -24.25 18.62
C TYR A 270 -0.88 -23.76 20.03
N TYR A 271 0.28 -23.13 20.22
CA TYR A 271 0.69 -22.58 21.51
C TYR A 271 -0.31 -21.55 22.06
N GLY A 272 -0.91 -20.73 21.18
CA GLY A 272 -1.96 -19.79 21.55
C GLY A 272 -3.37 -20.38 21.63
N GLY A 273 -3.54 -21.66 21.29
CA GLY A 273 -4.82 -22.36 21.26
C GLY A 273 -5.66 -22.09 20.00
N TYR A 274 -5.01 -21.85 18.85
CA TYR A 274 -5.67 -21.64 17.55
C TYR A 274 -5.30 -22.76 16.58
N ASP A 275 -6.21 -23.07 15.65
CA ASP A 275 -5.83 -23.73 14.40
C ASP A 275 -5.16 -22.70 13.48
N ILE A 276 -4.24 -23.16 12.64
CA ILE A 276 -3.59 -22.29 11.66
C ILE A 276 -4.59 -21.78 10.62
N ASP A 277 -5.62 -22.56 10.32
CA ASP A 277 -6.67 -22.19 9.37
C ASP A 277 -7.63 -21.11 9.93
N ASP A 278 -7.57 -20.83 11.23
CA ASP A 278 -8.36 -19.80 11.92
C ASP A 278 -7.67 -18.42 11.97
N LEU A 279 -6.44 -18.31 11.45
CA LEU A 279 -5.56 -17.12 11.58
C LEU A 279 -5.41 -16.29 10.30
#